data_AF-A0AAI9CGI5-F1
#
_entry.id   AF-A0AAI9CGI5-F1
#
_cell.length_a   1.000
_cell.length_b   1.000
_cell.length_c   1.000
_cell.angle_alpha   90.00
_cell.angle_beta   90.00
_cell.angle_gamma   90.00
#
_symmetry.space_group_name_H-M   'P 1'
#
loop_
_entity.id
_entity.type
_entity.pdbx_description
1 polymer ?
#
loop_
_entity_poly.entity_id
_entity_poly.type
_entity_poly.pdbx_seq_one_letter_code
_entity_poly.pdbx_strand_id
1 'polypeptide(L)'
;MRLKITDAGFARLVNPPNTGTNAVPITEIGLTSTAFTPTAGLTALPGEIKRVTTFGGKAVGDDTLHVTIRDDSATAYSLRGFGLYLGDGTLFATFGQTDPIMEKTAASMLLLSTDTRFSEVDTALIEFGNAEFIYPPSTTEVQGVVELATTTETEDGADTQRAVTPRGLRAFIDKRFGASAPTQFVRTLLSIATDAAFRSALGLKSAALKDEGADKGLDADLLDGRHGNHYLDWRNMTGVPSSVHVPGQVILFAGATAPNGMLLCNGAAVPRSSYPALFAAIGTRYGAGDGATTFNLPAMQEGTVVTHTLNPEAVGSFTQGEVIRHAHGASAATAGNHSHAISVGAGGAHSHGASASAVGDHAHGAWTDSQGHHAHTGGTSWAGDHQHGGVVPSNPALNGYGVYRERDNDALYPDGATAPAGGHAHSFSTDGAGAHGHNIGMNGAGGHSHTISIAQVGDHGHAASAADAGAHTHTIVVENTGGDRNLPAGLRMIYCIAY
;
A
#
# COMPACT_ATOMS: atom_id res chain seq x y z
N MET A 1 -35.01 115.05 -13.87
CA MET A 1 -35.63 116.02 -14.80
C MET A 1 -36.73 116.82 -14.08
N ARG A 2 -37.30 117.88 -14.66
CA ARG A 2 -38.43 118.63 -14.05
C ARG A 2 -39.64 118.66 -14.98
N LEU A 3 -40.76 118.05 -14.60
CA LEU A 3 -41.99 118.11 -15.40
C LEU A 3 -42.80 119.37 -15.08
N LYS A 4 -43.49 119.87 -16.12
CA LYS A 4 -44.55 120.87 -16.02
C LYS A 4 -45.88 120.20 -16.32
N ILE A 5 -46.83 120.33 -15.39
CA ILE A 5 -48.21 119.82 -15.54
C ILE A 5 -48.96 120.78 -16.48
N THR A 6 -49.87 120.23 -17.28
CA THR A 6 -50.72 121.02 -18.18
C THR A 6 -51.99 121.49 -17.45
N ASP A 7 -52.65 122.53 -17.94
CA ASP A 7 -53.93 123.00 -17.37
C ASP A 7 -55.00 121.89 -17.45
N ALA A 8 -54.98 121.10 -18.53
CA ALA A 8 -55.85 119.94 -18.73
C ALA A 8 -55.53 118.77 -17.78
N GLY A 9 -54.24 118.52 -17.51
CA GLY A 9 -53.78 117.49 -16.58
C GLY A 9 -54.05 117.84 -15.13
N PHE A 10 -53.82 119.11 -14.74
CA PHE A 10 -54.14 119.62 -13.41
C PHE A 10 -55.65 119.53 -13.13
N ALA A 11 -56.49 119.85 -14.12
CA ALA A 11 -57.94 119.68 -14.02
C ALA A 11 -58.42 118.22 -13.81
N ARG A 12 -57.56 117.20 -14.01
CA ARG A 12 -57.88 115.79 -13.67
C ARG A 12 -57.45 115.40 -12.27
N LEU A 13 -56.45 116.07 -11.69
CA LEU A 13 -56.06 115.85 -10.29
C LEU A 13 -57.11 116.39 -9.32
N VAL A 14 -57.85 117.44 -9.66
CA VAL A 14 -58.89 118.00 -8.79
C VAL A 14 -60.17 117.15 -8.91
N ASN A 15 -60.72 116.68 -7.78
CA ASN A 15 -62.01 116.00 -7.80
C ASN A 15 -63.16 117.01 -7.97
N PRO A 16 -64.26 116.72 -8.67
CA PRO A 16 -65.51 117.45 -8.48
C PRO A 16 -66.11 117.00 -7.13
N PRO A 17 -66.34 117.87 -6.12
CA PRO A 17 -66.63 119.31 -6.22
C PRO A 17 -65.54 120.23 -5.61
N ASN A 18 -64.28 120.04 -5.98
CA ASN A 18 -63.08 120.76 -5.53
C ASN A 18 -62.76 120.60 -4.03
N THR A 19 -63.07 119.45 -3.44
CA THR A 19 -62.86 119.17 -2.01
C THR A 19 -61.71 118.22 -1.71
N GLY A 20 -60.96 117.81 -2.74
CA GLY A 20 -59.79 116.95 -2.64
C GLY A 20 -59.23 116.60 -4.02
N THR A 21 -58.40 115.57 -4.08
CA THR A 21 -57.73 115.13 -5.29
C THR A 21 -58.12 113.71 -5.71
N ASN A 22 -57.99 113.42 -7.01
CA ASN A 22 -58.13 112.10 -7.60
C ASN A 22 -56.75 111.42 -7.71
N ALA A 23 -56.73 110.09 -7.63
CA ALA A 23 -55.65 109.32 -8.22
C ALA A 23 -55.71 109.43 -9.75
N VAL A 24 -54.58 109.71 -10.39
CA VAL A 24 -54.50 109.93 -11.84
C VAL A 24 -53.57 108.89 -12.48
N PRO A 25 -54.11 107.88 -13.18
CA PRO A 25 -53.31 106.80 -13.77
C PRO A 25 -52.69 107.22 -15.11
N ILE A 26 -51.36 107.15 -15.20
CA ILE A 26 -50.62 107.30 -16.46
C ILE A 26 -50.67 105.98 -17.24
N THR A 27 -51.13 106.02 -18.49
CA THR A 27 -51.33 104.82 -19.35
C THR A 27 -50.44 104.77 -20.57
N GLU A 28 -49.92 105.92 -21.00
CA GLU A 28 -49.01 106.02 -22.15
C GLU A 28 -47.95 107.11 -21.90
N ILE A 29 -46.77 106.97 -22.49
CA ILE A 29 -45.79 108.06 -22.59
C ILE A 29 -45.53 108.37 -24.06
N GLY A 30 -45.86 109.60 -24.47
CA GLY A 30 -45.52 110.15 -25.79
C GLY A 30 -44.06 110.58 -25.85
N LEU A 31 -43.37 110.33 -26.96
CA LEU A 31 -41.95 110.64 -27.18
C LEU A 31 -41.80 111.61 -28.36
N THR A 32 -40.88 112.59 -28.26
CA THR A 32 -40.64 113.58 -29.34
C THR A 32 -39.15 113.88 -29.58
N SER A 33 -38.81 114.16 -30.84
CA SER A 33 -37.51 114.76 -31.24
C SER A 33 -37.58 116.26 -31.50
N THR A 34 -38.75 116.88 -31.39
CA THR A 34 -38.88 118.33 -31.43
C THR A 34 -38.43 118.91 -30.09
N ALA A 35 -37.44 119.80 -30.11
CA ALA A 35 -37.10 120.61 -28.95
C ALA A 35 -38.26 121.60 -28.65
N PHE A 36 -38.75 121.61 -27.41
CA PHE A 36 -39.78 122.54 -26.95
C PHE A 36 -39.55 122.90 -25.48
N THR A 37 -40.12 124.03 -25.05
CA THR A 37 -40.20 124.40 -23.62
C THR A 37 -41.58 123.98 -23.09
N PRO A 38 -41.67 123.15 -22.03
CA PRO A 38 -42.93 122.82 -21.38
C PRO A 38 -43.70 124.04 -20.87
N THR A 39 -44.99 124.13 -21.19
CA THR A 39 -45.91 125.17 -20.67
C THR A 39 -47.24 124.54 -20.25
N ALA A 40 -48.01 125.23 -19.40
CA ALA A 40 -49.27 124.70 -18.88
C ALA A 40 -50.34 124.54 -19.98
N GLY A 41 -50.42 125.48 -20.92
CA GLY A 41 -51.40 125.45 -22.02
C GLY A 41 -51.16 124.41 -23.12
N LEU A 42 -50.25 123.44 -22.94
CA LEU A 42 -50.04 122.36 -23.89
C LEU A 42 -51.19 121.33 -23.80
N THR A 43 -51.88 121.11 -24.93
CA THR A 43 -52.94 120.09 -25.06
C THR A 43 -52.48 118.81 -25.76
N ALA A 44 -51.34 118.85 -26.47
CA ALA A 44 -50.70 117.71 -27.14
C ALA A 44 -49.17 117.91 -27.14
N LEU A 45 -48.41 116.81 -27.17
CA LEU A 45 -46.95 116.86 -27.15
C LEU A 45 -46.40 117.38 -28.50
N PRO A 46 -45.59 118.46 -28.54
CA PRO A 46 -45.07 119.00 -29.79
C PRO A 46 -44.20 117.99 -30.54
N GLY A 47 -44.58 117.67 -31.79
CA GLY A 47 -43.82 116.76 -32.65
C GLY A 47 -43.78 115.30 -32.18
N GLU A 48 -44.83 114.83 -31.49
CA GLU A 48 -44.96 113.45 -31.03
C GLU A 48 -44.70 112.42 -32.15
N ILE A 49 -43.73 111.53 -31.93
CA ILE A 49 -43.28 110.51 -32.88
C ILE A 49 -44.06 109.21 -32.67
N LYS A 50 -44.28 108.86 -31.40
CA LYS A 50 -44.97 107.65 -30.95
C LYS A 50 -45.36 107.76 -29.49
N ARG A 51 -46.23 106.85 -29.06
CA ARG A 51 -46.46 106.51 -27.65
C ARG A 51 -45.80 105.18 -27.31
N VAL A 52 -45.51 104.97 -26.03
CA VAL A 52 -45.10 103.69 -25.46
C VAL A 52 -45.96 103.36 -24.24
N THR A 53 -46.37 102.10 -24.15
CA THR A 53 -47.01 101.48 -22.97
C THR A 53 -46.01 100.71 -22.11
N THR A 54 -44.79 100.48 -22.63
CA THR A 54 -43.67 99.80 -21.98
C THR A 54 -42.90 100.72 -21.03
N PHE A 55 -43.57 101.20 -19.99
CA PHE A 55 -42.99 102.02 -18.93
C PHE A 55 -43.47 101.59 -17.55
N GLY A 56 -42.77 102.02 -16.51
CA GLY A 56 -43.17 101.88 -15.11
C GLY A 56 -42.70 103.09 -14.31
N GLY A 57 -43.36 103.38 -13.20
CA GLY A 57 -43.00 104.51 -12.35
C GLY A 57 -43.34 104.29 -10.89
N LYS A 58 -42.68 105.05 -10.00
CA LYS A 58 -42.92 105.03 -8.55
C LYS A 58 -42.55 106.36 -7.91
N ALA A 59 -43.41 106.89 -7.05
CA ALA A 59 -43.07 108.03 -6.19
C ALA A 59 -41.91 107.65 -5.23
N VAL A 60 -40.86 108.46 -5.22
CA VAL A 60 -39.63 108.24 -4.41
C VAL A 60 -39.34 109.37 -3.41
N GLY A 61 -40.14 110.44 -3.46
CA GLY A 61 -40.25 111.51 -2.46
C GLY A 61 -41.41 112.43 -2.86
N ASP A 62 -41.88 113.28 -1.94
CA ASP A 62 -43.15 114.01 -2.04
C ASP A 62 -43.43 114.62 -3.42
N ASP A 63 -42.45 115.29 -4.03
CA ASP A 63 -42.58 115.90 -5.36
C ASP A 63 -41.80 115.20 -6.49
N THR A 64 -41.19 114.04 -6.20
CA THR A 64 -40.22 113.38 -7.08
C THR A 64 -40.55 111.91 -7.34
N LEU A 65 -40.69 111.57 -8.62
CA LEU A 65 -41.15 110.30 -9.13
C LEU A 65 -40.11 109.68 -10.07
N HIS A 66 -39.71 108.45 -9.78
CA HIS A 66 -38.80 107.67 -10.60
C HIS A 66 -39.56 107.07 -11.80
N VAL A 67 -39.16 107.40 -13.02
CA VAL A 67 -39.76 106.88 -14.27
C VAL A 67 -38.75 106.03 -15.00
N THR A 68 -39.16 104.82 -15.42
CA THR A 68 -38.40 103.97 -16.34
C THR A 68 -39.20 103.72 -17.61
N ILE A 69 -38.58 103.98 -18.77
CA ILE A 69 -39.16 103.83 -20.11
C ILE A 69 -38.32 102.82 -20.89
N ARG A 70 -38.96 101.83 -21.51
CA ARG A 70 -38.35 100.91 -22.50
C ARG A 70 -38.95 101.16 -23.87
N ASP A 71 -38.12 101.14 -24.91
CA ASP A 71 -38.56 101.07 -26.30
C ASP A 71 -37.63 100.21 -27.15
N ASP A 72 -38.13 99.08 -27.64
CA ASP A 72 -37.45 98.13 -28.51
C ASP A 72 -38.03 98.08 -29.94
N SER A 73 -38.94 98.99 -30.32
CA SER A 73 -39.40 99.08 -31.71
C SER A 73 -38.28 99.54 -32.65
N ALA A 74 -38.36 99.19 -33.94
CA ALA A 74 -37.37 99.58 -34.95
C ALA A 74 -37.34 101.10 -35.28
N THR A 75 -38.09 101.93 -34.56
CA THR A 75 -38.12 103.39 -34.74
C THR A 75 -36.81 103.99 -34.23
N ALA A 76 -36.21 104.89 -35.02
CA ALA A 76 -35.02 105.65 -34.66
C ALA A 76 -35.41 107.12 -34.40
N TYR A 77 -34.86 107.74 -33.36
CA TYR A 77 -35.18 109.12 -32.96
C TYR A 77 -34.15 109.72 -31.98
N SER A 78 -34.07 111.05 -31.98
CA SER A 78 -33.28 111.88 -31.06
C SER A 78 -34.22 112.37 -29.96
N LEU A 79 -34.32 111.65 -28.84
CA LEU A 79 -35.29 111.98 -27.79
C LEU A 79 -34.94 113.33 -27.15
N ARG A 80 -35.82 114.33 -27.26
CA ARG A 80 -35.64 115.68 -26.68
C ARG A 80 -36.73 116.08 -25.67
N GLY A 81 -37.81 115.29 -25.62
CA GLY A 81 -38.85 115.44 -24.63
C GLY A 81 -39.82 114.27 -24.63
N PHE A 82 -40.68 114.24 -23.61
CA PHE A 82 -41.75 113.26 -23.46
C PHE A 82 -42.96 113.88 -22.77
N GLY A 83 -44.13 113.28 -23.00
CA GLY A 83 -45.41 113.66 -22.39
C GLY A 83 -46.06 112.45 -21.71
N LEU A 84 -46.52 112.62 -20.48
CA LEU A 84 -47.30 111.61 -19.77
C LEU A 84 -48.77 111.75 -20.20
N TYR A 85 -49.42 110.65 -20.58
CA TYR A 85 -50.80 110.62 -21.04
C TYR A 85 -51.69 109.74 -20.16
N LEU A 86 -52.95 110.18 -20.00
CA LEU A 86 -53.99 109.45 -19.28
C LEU A 86 -54.77 108.51 -20.21
N GLY A 87 -55.53 107.57 -19.64
CA GLY A 87 -56.30 106.57 -20.39
C GLY A 87 -57.39 107.11 -21.32
N ASP A 88 -57.73 108.40 -21.23
CA ASP A 88 -58.64 109.10 -22.15
C ASP A 88 -57.92 110.02 -23.16
N GLY A 89 -56.59 109.93 -23.25
CA GLY A 89 -55.76 110.71 -24.15
C GLY A 89 -55.39 112.11 -23.65
N THR A 90 -55.84 112.54 -22.46
CA THR A 90 -55.42 113.82 -21.85
C THR A 90 -53.91 113.87 -21.66
N LEU A 91 -53.23 114.88 -22.21
CA LEU A 91 -51.82 115.16 -21.91
C LEU A 91 -51.72 115.70 -20.47
N PHE A 92 -51.13 114.93 -19.57
CA PHE A 92 -51.06 115.24 -18.15
C PHE A 92 -49.92 116.21 -17.81
N ALA A 93 -48.70 115.86 -18.22
CA ALA A 93 -47.50 116.63 -17.91
C ALA A 93 -46.41 116.38 -18.97
N THR A 94 -45.50 117.34 -19.14
CA THR A 94 -44.44 117.28 -20.15
C THR A 94 -43.04 117.60 -19.59
N PHE A 95 -42.04 116.98 -20.21
CA PHE A 95 -40.65 117.40 -20.15
C PHE A 95 -40.12 117.64 -21.57
N GLY A 96 -39.29 118.66 -21.76
CA GLY A 96 -38.71 119.04 -23.03
C GLY A 96 -37.48 119.93 -22.82
N GLN A 97 -36.47 119.74 -23.66
CA GLN A 97 -35.21 120.49 -23.63
C GLN A 97 -34.64 120.66 -25.05
N THR A 98 -33.66 121.53 -25.21
CA THR A 98 -33.00 121.81 -26.50
C THR A 98 -32.12 120.65 -26.96
N ASP A 99 -31.32 120.11 -26.04
CA ASP A 99 -30.32 119.07 -26.32
C ASP A 99 -30.93 117.65 -26.27
N PRO A 100 -30.34 116.66 -26.96
CA PRO A 100 -30.76 115.26 -26.82
C PRO A 100 -30.68 114.78 -25.37
N ILE A 101 -31.76 114.11 -24.93
CA ILE A 101 -31.79 113.28 -23.73
C ILE A 101 -31.12 111.93 -24.04
N MET A 102 -31.42 111.35 -25.22
CA MET A 102 -30.88 110.08 -25.69
C MET A 102 -31.04 109.95 -27.21
N GLU A 103 -30.11 109.29 -27.89
CA GLU A 103 -30.22 108.92 -29.31
C GLU A 103 -30.57 107.43 -29.41
N LYS A 104 -31.61 107.07 -30.17
CA LYS A 104 -32.04 105.68 -30.42
C LYS A 104 -31.94 105.36 -31.90
N THR A 105 -31.30 104.24 -32.25
CA THR A 105 -31.25 103.69 -33.62
C THR A 105 -32.23 102.54 -33.80
N ALA A 106 -32.48 102.13 -35.05
CA ALA A 106 -33.39 101.01 -35.36
C ALA A 106 -32.92 99.65 -34.78
N ALA A 107 -31.62 99.49 -34.53
CA ALA A 107 -31.01 98.27 -33.99
C ALA A 107 -30.67 98.36 -32.49
N SER A 108 -31.08 99.43 -31.80
CA SER A 108 -30.89 99.59 -30.35
C SER A 108 -32.22 99.75 -29.63
N MET A 109 -32.30 99.15 -28.43
CA MET A 109 -33.38 99.44 -27.47
C MET A 109 -33.02 100.69 -26.67
N LEU A 110 -34.00 101.55 -26.44
CA LEU A 110 -33.92 102.62 -25.45
C LEU A 110 -34.32 102.06 -24.09
N LEU A 111 -33.53 102.38 -23.07
CA LEU A 111 -33.87 102.20 -21.66
C LEU A 111 -33.50 103.50 -20.93
N LEU A 112 -34.50 104.33 -20.64
CA LEU A 112 -34.34 105.57 -19.90
C LEU A 112 -34.94 105.41 -18.51
N SER A 113 -34.09 105.40 -17.48
CA SER A 113 -34.47 105.44 -16.06
C SER A 113 -34.00 106.77 -15.49
N THR A 114 -34.91 107.55 -14.88
CA THR A 114 -34.60 108.90 -14.38
C THR A 114 -35.58 109.37 -13.30
N ASP A 115 -35.05 110.08 -12.30
CA ASP A 115 -35.87 110.75 -11.28
C ASP A 115 -36.44 112.06 -11.84
N THR A 116 -37.75 112.23 -11.72
CA THR A 116 -38.50 113.33 -12.30
C THR A 116 -39.25 114.10 -11.22
N ARG A 117 -38.98 115.40 -11.11
CA ARG A 117 -39.57 116.27 -10.11
C ARG A 117 -40.72 117.09 -10.70
N PHE A 118 -41.88 117.05 -10.08
CA PHE A 118 -43.02 117.89 -10.43
C PHE A 118 -42.84 119.29 -9.81
N SER A 119 -43.48 120.28 -10.42
CA SER A 119 -43.31 121.69 -10.04
C SER A 119 -44.35 122.19 -9.02
N GLU A 120 -45.53 121.57 -8.97
CA GLU A 120 -46.74 122.18 -8.38
C GLU A 120 -47.68 121.17 -7.66
N VAL A 121 -47.33 119.89 -7.56
CA VAL A 121 -48.24 118.80 -7.10
C VAL A 121 -47.47 117.71 -6.32
N ASP A 122 -48.15 117.12 -5.33
CA ASP A 122 -47.74 115.91 -4.59
C ASP A 122 -47.85 114.65 -5.46
N THR A 123 -46.75 113.91 -5.58
CA THR A 123 -46.63 112.71 -6.43
C THR A 123 -47.32 111.47 -5.88
N ALA A 124 -47.73 111.46 -4.60
CA ALA A 124 -48.56 110.38 -4.04
C ALA A 124 -49.94 110.25 -4.71
N LEU A 125 -50.34 111.24 -5.51
CA LEU A 125 -51.60 111.30 -6.26
C LEU A 125 -51.48 110.77 -7.71
N ILE A 126 -50.28 110.42 -8.17
CA ILE A 126 -50.01 109.99 -9.54
C ILE A 126 -49.76 108.48 -9.57
N GLU A 127 -50.75 107.73 -10.05
CA GLU A 127 -50.63 106.28 -10.16
C GLU A 127 -49.94 105.88 -11.47
N PHE A 128 -49.03 104.91 -11.37
CA PHE A 128 -48.39 104.27 -12.51
C PHE A 128 -48.76 102.79 -12.50
N GLY A 129 -48.83 102.17 -13.68
CA GLY A 129 -48.91 100.71 -13.79
C GLY A 129 -47.75 100.06 -13.03
N ASN A 130 -48.03 98.90 -12.39
CA ASN A 130 -47.04 98.24 -11.53
C ASN A 130 -45.75 97.98 -12.30
N ALA A 131 -44.61 98.47 -11.80
CA ALA A 131 -43.32 98.40 -12.47
C ALA A 131 -42.67 96.99 -12.44
N GLU A 132 -43.49 95.95 -12.27
CA GLU A 132 -43.10 94.57 -12.49
C GLU A 132 -42.86 94.35 -13.98
N PHE A 133 -41.59 94.12 -14.33
CA PHE A 133 -41.24 93.59 -15.63
C PHE A 133 -41.94 92.23 -15.79
N ILE A 134 -42.99 92.17 -16.61
CA ILE A 134 -43.63 90.90 -17.01
C ILE A 134 -42.70 90.19 -17.99
N TYR A 135 -41.59 89.69 -17.47
CA TYR A 135 -40.89 88.58 -18.10
C TYR A 135 -41.81 87.37 -18.00
N PRO A 136 -42.21 86.73 -19.11
CA PRO A 136 -42.93 85.46 -19.04
C PRO A 136 -42.06 84.40 -18.35
N PRO A 137 -42.63 83.27 -17.90
CA PRO A 137 -41.82 82.11 -17.55
C PRO A 137 -41.00 81.67 -18.78
N SER A 138 -39.72 81.40 -18.58
CA SER A 138 -38.81 81.02 -19.67
C SER A 138 -39.19 79.66 -20.27
N THR A 139 -39.14 79.55 -21.59
CA THR A 139 -39.34 78.27 -22.31
C THR A 139 -38.21 78.05 -23.32
N THR A 140 -38.26 76.94 -24.06
CA THR A 140 -37.34 76.68 -25.18
C THR A 140 -37.57 77.60 -26.39
N GLU A 141 -38.66 78.36 -26.42
CA GLU A 141 -39.08 79.20 -27.55
C GLU A 141 -39.21 80.69 -27.18
N VAL A 142 -39.46 81.00 -25.90
CA VAL A 142 -39.72 82.35 -25.39
C VAL A 142 -38.75 82.68 -24.26
N GLN A 143 -37.99 83.77 -24.43
CA GLN A 143 -37.11 84.29 -23.38
C GLN A 143 -37.92 84.79 -22.18
N GLY A 144 -37.55 84.34 -20.98
CA GLY A 144 -38.27 84.67 -19.75
C GLY A 144 -37.43 84.55 -18.49
N VAL A 145 -38.11 84.59 -17.34
CA VAL A 145 -37.52 84.33 -16.01
C VAL A 145 -37.69 82.85 -15.65
N VAL A 146 -36.73 82.30 -14.89
CA VAL A 146 -36.68 80.91 -14.45
C VAL A 146 -36.08 80.83 -13.05
N GLU A 147 -36.61 79.94 -12.19
CA GLU A 147 -36.05 79.68 -10.86
C GLU A 147 -34.76 78.85 -10.99
N LEU A 148 -33.79 79.09 -10.10
CA LEU A 148 -32.53 78.34 -10.06
C LEU A 148 -32.70 77.07 -9.22
N ALA A 149 -32.34 75.91 -9.78
CA ALA A 149 -32.42 74.63 -9.08
C ALA A 149 -31.46 74.59 -7.87
N THR A 150 -31.92 73.99 -6.77
CA THR A 150 -31.05 73.62 -5.65
C THR A 150 -30.03 72.54 -6.06
N THR A 151 -29.04 72.29 -5.22
CA THR A 151 -28.09 71.18 -5.44
C THR A 151 -28.83 69.85 -5.47
N THR A 152 -29.77 69.60 -4.55
CA THR A 152 -30.56 68.36 -4.50
C THR A 152 -31.41 68.14 -5.75
N GLU A 153 -32.14 69.17 -6.22
CA GLU A 153 -32.95 69.05 -7.43
C GLU A 153 -32.08 68.82 -8.69
N THR A 154 -30.91 69.46 -8.76
CA THR A 154 -29.93 69.19 -9.83
C THR A 154 -29.33 67.78 -9.73
N GLU A 155 -29.10 67.29 -8.51
CA GLU A 155 -28.55 65.99 -8.19
C GLU A 155 -29.53 64.83 -8.46
N ASP A 156 -30.83 65.07 -8.38
CA ASP A 156 -31.88 64.07 -8.65
C ASP A 156 -32.39 64.13 -10.10
N GLY A 157 -32.27 65.27 -10.78
CA GLY A 157 -32.41 65.39 -12.24
C GLY A 157 -33.83 65.21 -12.79
N ALA A 158 -34.86 65.25 -11.93
CA ALA A 158 -36.27 65.11 -12.30
C ALA A 158 -37.01 66.46 -12.49
N ASP A 159 -36.37 67.58 -12.15
CA ASP A 159 -36.94 68.92 -12.33
C ASP A 159 -36.89 69.34 -13.81
N THR A 160 -38.05 69.71 -14.37
CA THR A 160 -38.19 70.14 -15.78
C THR A 160 -38.54 71.63 -15.93
N GLN A 161 -38.46 72.41 -14.85
CA GLN A 161 -38.84 73.82 -14.82
C GLN A 161 -37.72 74.75 -14.37
N ARG A 162 -36.71 74.27 -13.64
CA ARG A 162 -35.63 75.08 -13.06
C ARG A 162 -34.33 75.04 -13.84
N ALA A 163 -33.57 76.13 -13.76
CA ALA A 163 -32.27 76.26 -14.40
C ALA A 163 -31.13 75.78 -13.50
N VAL A 164 -30.23 74.95 -14.05
CA VAL A 164 -29.07 74.40 -13.34
C VAL A 164 -27.98 75.46 -13.14
N THR A 165 -27.50 75.60 -11.91
CA THR A 165 -26.34 76.46 -11.58
C THR A 165 -25.01 75.70 -11.75
N PRO A 166 -23.86 76.38 -11.98
CA PRO A 166 -22.56 75.72 -12.02
C PRO A 166 -22.21 74.92 -10.74
N ARG A 167 -22.72 75.36 -9.58
CA ARG A 167 -22.59 74.63 -8.31
C ARG A 167 -23.45 73.36 -8.29
N GLY A 168 -24.70 73.44 -8.76
CA GLY A 168 -25.56 72.27 -8.93
C GLY A 168 -24.98 71.24 -9.90
N LEU A 169 -24.51 71.69 -11.06
CA LEU A 169 -23.85 70.83 -12.05
C LEU A 169 -22.63 70.11 -11.45
N ARG A 170 -21.80 70.83 -10.67
CA ARG A 170 -20.67 70.22 -9.97
C ARG A 170 -21.10 69.20 -8.93
N ALA A 171 -22.17 69.47 -8.18
CA ALA A 171 -22.72 68.53 -7.20
C ALA A 171 -23.26 67.25 -7.86
N PHE A 172 -24.00 67.36 -8.97
CA PHE A 172 -24.44 66.21 -9.77
C PHE A 172 -23.26 65.39 -10.32
N ILE A 173 -22.21 66.04 -10.83
CA ILE A 173 -20.99 65.36 -11.30
C ILE A 173 -20.30 64.62 -10.16
N ASP A 174 -20.14 65.25 -8.99
CA ASP A 174 -19.51 64.62 -7.82
C ASP A 174 -20.39 63.48 -7.24
N LYS A 175 -21.73 63.59 -7.25
CA LYS A 175 -22.67 62.51 -6.90
C LYS A 175 -22.60 61.34 -7.87
N ARG A 176 -22.44 61.60 -9.17
CA ARG A 176 -22.45 60.57 -10.21
C ARG A 176 -21.11 59.83 -10.38
N PHE A 177 -19.98 60.50 -10.09
CA PHE A 177 -18.65 59.99 -10.42
C PHE A 177 -17.63 60.05 -9.25
N GLY A 178 -18.04 60.51 -8.07
CA GLY A 178 -17.19 60.70 -6.87
C GLY A 178 -16.67 62.13 -6.74
N ALA A 179 -16.30 62.55 -5.52
CA ALA A 179 -15.88 63.93 -5.28
C ALA A 179 -14.58 64.29 -6.03
N SER A 180 -14.57 65.46 -6.68
CA SER A 180 -13.51 65.93 -7.61
C SER A 180 -13.45 65.16 -8.93
N ALA A 181 -14.60 64.64 -9.37
CA ALA A 181 -14.75 64.03 -10.66
C ALA A 181 -15.07 65.04 -11.79
N PRO A 182 -14.93 64.62 -13.07
CA PRO A 182 -14.18 63.45 -13.48
C PRO A 182 -12.67 63.70 -13.31
N THR A 183 -11.97 62.74 -12.70
CA THR A 183 -10.49 62.74 -12.69
C THR A 183 -9.96 62.49 -14.10
N GLN A 184 -8.65 62.60 -14.33
CA GLN A 184 -8.09 62.23 -15.65
C GLN A 184 -8.40 60.76 -15.99
N PHE A 185 -8.28 59.85 -15.01
CA PHE A 185 -8.64 58.44 -15.14
C PHE A 185 -10.12 58.24 -15.50
N VAL A 186 -11.05 58.91 -14.79
CA VAL A 186 -12.49 58.82 -15.09
C VAL A 186 -12.83 59.42 -16.46
N ARG A 187 -12.21 60.54 -16.86
CA ARG A 187 -12.34 61.09 -18.22
C ARG A 187 -11.88 60.08 -19.27
N THR A 188 -10.73 59.44 -19.06
CA THR A 188 -10.23 58.39 -19.97
C THR A 188 -11.24 57.26 -20.06
N LEU A 189 -11.68 56.66 -18.94
CA LEU A 189 -12.66 55.57 -18.96
C LEU A 189 -13.97 55.93 -19.69
N LEU A 190 -14.53 57.11 -19.45
CA LEU A 190 -15.78 57.57 -20.08
C LEU A 190 -15.65 57.88 -21.58
N SER A 191 -14.42 58.08 -22.08
CA SER A 191 -14.14 58.37 -23.49
C SER A 191 -13.94 57.13 -24.37
N ILE A 192 -13.97 55.92 -23.79
CA ILE A 192 -13.61 54.69 -24.51
C ILE A 192 -14.79 54.16 -25.33
N ALA A 193 -14.57 54.05 -26.65
CA ALA A 193 -15.59 53.65 -27.62
C ALA A 193 -15.87 52.14 -27.74
N THR A 194 -15.15 51.26 -27.03
CA THR A 194 -15.40 49.80 -27.05
C THR A 194 -15.17 49.12 -25.70
N ASP A 195 -15.99 48.14 -25.38
CA ASP A 195 -15.86 47.29 -24.18
C ASP A 195 -14.46 46.66 -24.04
N ALA A 196 -13.82 46.29 -25.16
CA ALA A 196 -12.50 45.67 -25.18
C ALA A 196 -11.41 46.66 -24.70
N ALA A 197 -11.45 47.90 -25.20
CA ALA A 197 -10.55 48.95 -24.72
C ALA A 197 -10.90 49.36 -23.28
N PHE A 198 -12.17 49.30 -22.86
CA PHE A 198 -12.60 49.65 -21.50
C PHE A 198 -12.09 48.61 -20.48
N ARG A 199 -12.24 47.32 -20.77
CA ARG A 199 -11.63 46.23 -19.98
C ARG A 199 -10.11 46.34 -19.93
N SER A 200 -9.46 46.73 -21.02
CA SER A 200 -8.01 46.99 -21.06
C SER A 200 -7.60 48.15 -20.14
N ALA A 201 -8.31 49.28 -20.18
CA ALA A 201 -8.04 50.44 -19.33
C ALA A 201 -8.31 50.20 -17.84
N LEU A 202 -9.19 49.26 -17.50
CA LEU A 202 -9.41 48.78 -16.13
C LEU A 202 -8.39 47.69 -15.69
N GLY A 203 -7.46 47.28 -16.56
CA GLY A 203 -6.51 46.19 -16.28
C GLY A 203 -7.11 44.78 -16.30
N LEU A 204 -8.41 44.64 -16.59
CA LEU A 204 -9.14 43.37 -16.67
C LEU A 204 -8.78 42.54 -17.92
N LYS A 205 -8.02 43.13 -18.86
CA LYS A 205 -7.57 42.52 -20.12
C LYS A 205 -8.77 41.85 -20.85
N SER A 206 -8.63 40.56 -21.15
CA SER A 206 -9.63 39.71 -21.80
C SER A 206 -10.26 38.67 -20.85
N ALA A 207 -9.83 38.62 -19.57
CA ALA A 207 -10.34 37.68 -18.56
C ALA A 207 -11.84 37.87 -18.24
N ALA A 208 -12.41 39.04 -18.56
CA ALA A 208 -13.84 39.31 -18.48
C ALA A 208 -14.63 38.88 -19.76
N LEU A 209 -14.06 38.03 -20.61
CA LEU A 209 -14.72 37.40 -21.77
C LEU A 209 -14.64 35.86 -21.75
N LYS A 210 -13.61 35.29 -21.12
CA LYS A 210 -13.35 33.84 -21.00
C LYS A 210 -12.14 33.61 -20.08
N ASP A 211 -11.84 32.35 -19.78
CA ASP A 211 -10.50 31.95 -19.37
C ASP A 211 -9.49 32.27 -20.51
N GLU A 212 -8.38 32.90 -20.14
CA GLU A 212 -7.31 33.34 -21.05
C GLU A 212 -6.11 32.39 -21.06
N GLY A 213 -6.15 31.33 -20.25
CA GLY A 213 -5.10 30.34 -20.11
C GLY A 213 -3.85 30.87 -19.40
N ALA A 214 -2.78 30.08 -19.45
CA ALA A 214 -1.63 30.24 -18.58
C ALA A 214 -0.83 31.53 -18.76
N ASP A 215 -0.21 32.01 -17.68
CA ASP A 215 0.70 33.15 -17.64
C ASP A 215 0.04 34.46 -18.11
N LYS A 216 -1.12 34.81 -17.52
CA LYS A 216 -1.88 36.04 -17.83
C LYS A 216 -2.03 36.96 -16.63
N GLY A 217 -1.79 36.48 -15.41
CA GLY A 217 -1.80 37.25 -14.17
C GLY A 217 -3.19 37.64 -13.65
N LEU A 218 -4.24 36.95 -14.10
CA LEU A 218 -5.62 37.01 -13.57
C LEU A 218 -6.14 35.57 -13.39
N ASP A 219 -5.25 34.71 -12.92
CA ASP A 219 -5.23 33.28 -13.21
C ASP A 219 -5.85 32.52 -12.02
N ALA A 220 -7.19 32.38 -12.04
CA ALA A 220 -7.99 32.06 -10.86
C ALA A 220 -7.93 30.59 -10.38
N ASP A 221 -7.24 29.70 -11.10
CA ASP A 221 -7.17 28.25 -10.86
C ASP A 221 -5.76 27.72 -10.52
N LEU A 222 -4.78 28.60 -10.25
CA LEU A 222 -3.39 28.22 -9.98
C LEU A 222 -3.22 27.42 -8.67
N LEU A 223 -3.43 26.10 -8.75
CA LEU A 223 -2.99 25.15 -7.73
C LEU A 223 -1.45 25.13 -7.74
N ASP A 224 -0.83 25.40 -6.59
CA ASP A 224 0.64 25.44 -6.37
C ASP A 224 1.49 26.08 -7.51
N GLY A 225 0.93 27.09 -8.19
CA GLY A 225 1.59 27.83 -9.26
C GLY A 225 1.52 27.19 -10.66
N ARG A 226 0.57 26.28 -10.91
CA ARG A 226 0.34 25.65 -12.22
C ARG A 226 -1.15 25.54 -12.52
N HIS A 227 -1.51 25.45 -13.81
CA HIS A 227 -2.89 25.20 -14.26
C HIS A 227 -3.24 23.72 -14.31
N GLY A 228 -4.54 23.40 -14.31
CA GLY A 228 -5.03 22.01 -14.41
C GLY A 228 -4.39 21.15 -15.51
N ASN A 229 -4.08 21.75 -16.67
CA ASN A 229 -3.44 21.04 -17.80
C ASN A 229 -2.00 20.58 -17.52
N HIS A 230 -1.31 21.15 -16.52
CA HIS A 230 0.01 20.68 -16.07
C HIS A 230 -0.08 19.30 -15.41
N TYR A 231 -1.12 19.08 -14.62
CA TYR A 231 -1.34 17.87 -13.81
C TYR A 231 -1.86 16.67 -14.62
N LEU A 232 -1.96 16.78 -15.95
CA LEU A 232 -2.28 15.67 -16.85
C LEU A 232 -1.08 14.73 -17.11
N ASP A 233 0.16 15.17 -16.88
CA ASP A 233 1.29 14.23 -16.71
C ASP A 233 1.37 13.86 -15.22
N TRP A 234 1.33 12.56 -14.94
CA TRP A 234 1.51 11.99 -13.60
C TRP A 234 2.77 12.52 -12.89
N ARG A 235 3.85 12.82 -13.63
CA ARG A 235 5.10 13.40 -13.07
C ARG A 235 4.92 14.75 -12.39
N ASN A 236 3.86 15.47 -12.74
CA ASN A 236 3.58 16.82 -12.27
C ASN A 236 2.61 16.85 -11.08
N MET A 237 1.99 15.72 -10.73
CA MET A 237 1.11 15.65 -9.56
C MET A 237 1.92 15.85 -8.28
N THR A 238 1.62 16.93 -7.56
CA THR A 238 2.16 17.18 -6.22
C THR A 238 1.27 16.52 -5.17
N GLY A 239 1.85 16.14 -4.02
CA GLY A 239 1.11 15.49 -2.91
C GLY A 239 0.71 14.03 -3.11
N VAL A 240 0.91 13.44 -4.30
CA VAL A 240 0.72 11.98 -4.51
C VAL A 240 1.98 11.18 -4.11
N PRO A 241 1.84 9.89 -3.76
CA PRO A 241 2.99 9.00 -3.59
C PRO A 241 3.83 8.89 -4.89
N SER A 242 5.16 8.84 -4.73
CA SER A 242 6.14 8.69 -5.83
C SER A 242 5.98 7.39 -6.63
N SER A 243 5.27 6.41 -6.07
CA SER A 243 4.91 5.14 -6.70
C SER A 243 3.49 4.77 -6.31
N VAL A 244 2.75 4.14 -7.24
CA VAL A 244 1.45 3.51 -6.94
C VAL A 244 1.57 2.23 -6.10
N HIS A 245 2.81 1.80 -5.81
CA HIS A 245 3.13 0.64 -4.98
C HIS A 245 3.39 1.10 -3.54
N VAL A 246 2.89 0.34 -2.56
CA VAL A 246 3.10 0.64 -1.14
C VAL A 246 4.58 0.38 -0.77
N PRO A 247 5.26 1.24 0.01
CA PRO A 247 6.62 0.98 0.48
C PRO A 247 6.74 -0.41 1.14
N GLY A 248 7.78 -1.16 0.74
CA GLY A 248 7.94 -2.58 1.12
C GLY A 248 7.29 -3.58 0.16
N GLN A 249 6.43 -3.16 -0.77
CA GLN A 249 5.87 -4.02 -1.81
C GLN A 249 6.94 -4.45 -2.80
N VAL A 250 7.09 -5.77 -2.98
CA VAL A 250 7.99 -6.38 -3.98
C VAL A 250 7.21 -6.72 -5.24
N ILE A 251 7.78 -6.43 -6.42
CA ILE A 251 7.27 -6.83 -7.74
C ILE A 251 8.34 -7.60 -8.53
N LEU A 252 7.91 -8.43 -9.48
CA LEU A 252 8.77 -8.90 -10.58
C LEU A 252 8.79 -7.82 -11.67
N PHE A 253 9.98 -7.52 -12.21
CA PHE A 253 10.18 -6.52 -13.26
C PHE A 253 10.98 -7.10 -14.43
N ALA A 254 10.55 -6.77 -15.65
CA ALA A 254 11.12 -7.31 -16.89
C ALA A 254 12.34 -6.52 -17.41
N GLY A 255 12.57 -5.30 -16.93
CA GLY A 255 13.74 -4.49 -17.29
C GLY A 255 14.99 -4.89 -16.49
N ALA A 256 16.16 -4.48 -16.98
CA ALA A 256 17.47 -4.81 -16.37
C ALA A 256 17.85 -3.92 -15.17
N THR A 257 17.12 -2.83 -14.93
CA THR A 257 17.36 -1.87 -13.84
C THR A 257 16.07 -1.62 -13.06
N ALA A 258 16.19 -1.32 -11.77
CA ALA A 258 15.04 -0.93 -10.96
C ALA A 258 14.46 0.41 -11.48
N PRO A 259 13.13 0.53 -11.63
CA PRO A 259 12.50 1.78 -12.01
C PRO A 259 12.55 2.82 -10.89
N ASN A 260 12.30 4.09 -11.21
CA ASN A 260 12.22 5.16 -10.20
C ASN A 260 11.12 4.84 -9.17
N GLY A 261 11.35 5.21 -7.90
CA GLY A 261 10.52 4.80 -6.76
C GLY A 261 10.73 3.35 -6.29
N MET A 262 11.71 2.60 -6.84
CA MET A 262 12.03 1.23 -6.42
C MET A 262 13.54 0.96 -6.29
N LEU A 263 13.90 -0.05 -5.49
CA LEU A 263 15.25 -0.57 -5.32
C LEU A 263 15.33 -2.05 -5.74
N LEU A 264 16.50 -2.52 -6.16
CA LEU A 264 16.74 -3.93 -6.48
C LEU A 264 16.82 -4.79 -5.21
N CYS A 265 16.15 -5.94 -5.17
CA CYS A 265 16.21 -6.89 -4.06
C CYS A 265 17.51 -7.73 -4.08
N ASN A 266 18.65 -7.07 -3.90
CA ASN A 266 20.00 -7.66 -3.94
C ASN A 266 20.68 -7.84 -2.57
N GLY A 267 19.99 -7.56 -1.46
CA GLY A 267 20.55 -7.64 -0.11
C GLY A 267 21.40 -6.45 0.34
N ALA A 268 21.51 -5.38 -0.46
CA ALA A 268 22.30 -4.21 -0.10
C ALA A 268 21.81 -3.52 1.18
N ALA A 269 22.74 -3.00 1.98
CA ALA A 269 22.44 -2.08 3.07
C ALA A 269 22.15 -0.68 2.51
N VAL A 270 21.05 -0.06 2.91
CA VAL A 270 20.61 1.27 2.45
C VAL A 270 20.27 2.21 3.61
N PRO A 271 20.38 3.54 3.46
CA PRO A 271 20.20 4.48 4.57
C PRO A 271 18.74 4.63 5.00
N ARG A 272 18.48 4.57 6.32
CA ARG A 272 17.16 4.81 6.92
C ARG A 272 16.64 6.23 6.64
N SER A 273 17.55 7.20 6.52
CA SER A 273 17.24 8.60 6.18
C SER A 273 16.86 8.81 4.72
N SER A 274 17.35 7.98 3.80
CA SER A 274 17.00 8.03 2.38
C SER A 274 15.70 7.29 2.08
N TYR A 275 15.41 6.21 2.83
CA TYR A 275 14.26 5.33 2.60
C TYR A 275 13.44 5.10 3.89
N PRO A 276 12.90 6.16 4.52
CA PRO A 276 12.25 6.06 5.82
C PRO A 276 10.94 5.29 5.79
N ALA A 277 10.16 5.37 4.70
CA ALA A 277 8.90 4.64 4.56
C ALA A 277 9.15 3.14 4.33
N LEU A 278 10.13 2.79 3.48
CA LEU A 278 10.61 1.41 3.38
C LEU A 278 11.11 0.85 4.72
N PHE A 279 11.89 1.62 5.48
CA PHE A 279 12.38 1.17 6.79
C PHE A 279 11.22 0.94 7.78
N ALA A 280 10.20 1.79 7.76
CA ALA A 280 8.99 1.59 8.56
C ALA A 280 8.20 0.32 8.14
N ALA A 281 8.24 -0.05 6.85
CA ALA A 281 7.55 -1.22 6.32
C ALA A 281 8.26 -2.56 6.59
N ILE A 282 9.59 -2.65 6.37
CA ILE A 282 10.33 -3.92 6.48
C ILE A 282 11.27 -4.02 7.68
N GLY A 283 11.58 -2.89 8.35
CA GLY A 283 12.49 -2.83 9.48
C GLY A 283 13.86 -3.43 9.18
N THR A 284 14.33 -4.30 10.06
CA THR A 284 15.60 -5.03 9.94
C THR A 284 15.43 -6.51 9.56
N ARG A 285 14.26 -6.92 9.01
CA ARG A 285 13.92 -8.34 8.74
C ARG A 285 14.92 -9.07 7.84
N TYR A 286 15.54 -8.35 6.92
CA TYR A 286 16.55 -8.88 5.98
C TYR A 286 18.00 -8.58 6.41
N GLY A 287 18.17 -8.07 7.65
CA GLY A 287 19.45 -7.65 8.23
C GLY A 287 19.41 -6.21 8.73
N ALA A 288 20.17 -5.95 9.81
CA ALA A 288 20.19 -4.65 10.48
C ALA A 288 21.11 -3.60 9.84
N GLY A 289 21.81 -3.94 8.75
CA GLY A 289 22.89 -3.13 8.18
C GLY A 289 24.03 -2.93 9.17
N ASP A 290 24.47 -1.68 9.32
CA ASP A 290 25.37 -1.19 10.38
C ASP A 290 24.75 -1.20 11.80
N GLY A 291 23.46 -1.57 11.93
CA GLY A 291 22.70 -1.54 13.17
C GLY A 291 22.10 -0.17 13.53
N ALA A 292 22.66 0.93 13.01
CA ALA A 292 22.35 2.30 13.44
C ALA A 292 21.69 3.17 12.35
N THR A 293 22.35 3.36 11.21
CA THR A 293 21.95 4.33 10.18
C THR A 293 21.35 3.68 8.92
N THR A 294 21.51 2.37 8.77
CA THR A 294 21.12 1.59 7.59
C THR A 294 20.25 0.38 7.94
N PHE A 295 19.72 -0.28 6.92
CA PHE A 295 19.02 -1.57 7.01
C PHE A 295 19.21 -2.31 5.68
N ASN A 296 19.06 -3.64 5.68
CA ASN A 296 19.23 -4.43 4.47
C ASN A 296 17.93 -4.55 3.67
N LEU A 297 18.05 -4.51 2.34
CA LEU A 297 17.00 -4.93 1.41
C LEU A 297 16.85 -6.47 1.41
N PRO A 298 15.74 -7.02 0.87
CA PRO A 298 15.65 -8.45 0.59
C PRO A 298 16.76 -8.90 -0.36
N ALA A 299 17.30 -10.10 -0.16
CA ALA A 299 18.40 -10.68 -0.94
C ALA A 299 17.91 -11.83 -1.82
N MET A 300 17.22 -11.53 -2.93
CA MET A 300 16.63 -12.55 -3.80
C MET A 300 17.72 -13.30 -4.56
N GLN A 301 18.11 -14.47 -4.04
CA GLN A 301 19.14 -15.33 -4.62
C GLN A 301 18.71 -15.84 -6.00
N GLU A 302 19.65 -15.96 -6.92
CA GLU A 302 19.36 -16.54 -8.24
C GLU A 302 18.81 -17.98 -8.09
N GLY A 303 17.76 -18.27 -8.89
CA GLY A 303 17.02 -19.53 -8.85
C GLY A 303 15.98 -19.66 -7.72
N THR A 304 15.94 -18.75 -6.73
CA THR A 304 14.92 -18.83 -5.68
C THR A 304 13.56 -18.29 -6.13
N VAL A 305 12.49 -18.91 -5.62
CA VAL A 305 11.10 -18.52 -5.82
C VAL A 305 10.51 -18.10 -4.48
N VAL A 306 9.60 -17.13 -4.49
CA VAL A 306 8.91 -16.68 -3.26
C VAL A 306 7.85 -17.72 -2.87
N THR A 307 7.95 -18.24 -1.65
CA THR A 307 6.94 -19.12 -1.05
C THR A 307 6.02 -18.33 -0.10
N HIS A 308 4.77 -18.79 0.04
CA HIS A 308 3.81 -18.18 0.96
C HIS A 308 4.00 -18.72 2.38
N THR A 309 3.94 -17.84 3.38
CA THR A 309 3.97 -18.19 4.81
C THR A 309 2.80 -17.53 5.55
N LEU A 310 2.18 -18.28 6.46
CA LEU A 310 1.23 -17.75 7.47
C LEU A 310 1.93 -17.39 8.79
N ASN A 311 3.21 -17.72 8.95
CA ASN A 311 4.03 -17.36 10.11
C ASN A 311 4.77 -16.02 9.85
N PRO A 312 4.46 -14.93 10.59
CA PRO A 312 5.12 -13.63 10.41
C PRO A 312 6.62 -13.63 10.75
N GLU A 313 7.09 -14.56 11.60
CA GLU A 313 8.49 -14.68 11.97
C GLU A 313 9.34 -15.39 10.91
N ALA A 314 8.69 -16.12 9.98
CA ALA A 314 9.36 -16.70 8.83
C ALA A 314 9.57 -15.71 7.67
N VAL A 315 8.96 -14.51 7.73
CA VAL A 315 9.08 -13.47 6.69
C VAL A 315 10.50 -12.89 6.67
N GLY A 316 11.26 -13.26 5.64
CA GLY A 316 12.68 -12.93 5.47
C GLY A 316 13.62 -14.12 5.59
N SER A 317 13.13 -15.28 6.03
CA SER A 317 13.89 -16.53 6.06
C SER A 317 13.91 -17.24 4.69
N PHE A 318 14.92 -18.09 4.47
CA PHE A 318 15.03 -18.95 3.29
C PHE A 318 14.88 -20.42 3.69
N THR A 319 13.98 -21.14 3.03
CA THR A 319 13.91 -22.61 3.07
C THR A 319 14.90 -23.21 2.07
N GLN A 320 15.45 -24.39 2.39
CA GLN A 320 16.17 -25.19 1.38
C GLN A 320 15.16 -25.86 0.42
N GLY A 321 15.59 -26.15 -0.80
CA GLY A 321 14.77 -26.86 -1.79
C GLY A 321 14.89 -28.37 -1.60
N GLU A 322 13.87 -29.00 -1.01
CA GLU A 322 13.83 -30.45 -0.81
C GLU A 322 13.37 -31.18 -2.09
N VAL A 323 13.88 -32.40 -2.31
CA VAL A 323 13.35 -33.32 -3.32
C VAL A 323 12.17 -34.08 -2.71
N ILE A 324 11.04 -34.14 -3.42
CA ILE A 324 9.84 -34.86 -2.94
C ILE A 324 10.20 -36.33 -2.68
N ARG A 325 9.76 -36.85 -1.52
CA ARG A 325 9.99 -38.24 -1.10
C ARG A 325 9.60 -39.22 -2.23
N HIS A 326 10.56 -40.06 -2.61
CA HIS A 326 10.38 -41.11 -3.60
C HIS A 326 11.24 -42.32 -3.22
N ALA A 327 11.11 -43.42 -3.95
CA ALA A 327 11.87 -44.65 -3.70
C ALA A 327 12.83 -44.94 -4.86
N HIS A 328 14.07 -45.30 -4.54
CA HIS A 328 15.00 -45.88 -5.50
C HIS A 328 14.82 -47.40 -5.52
N GLY A 329 14.45 -47.95 -6.68
CA GLY A 329 14.38 -49.40 -6.88
C GLY A 329 15.75 -49.94 -7.30
N ALA A 330 16.36 -50.78 -6.48
CA ALA A 330 17.53 -51.59 -6.86
C ALA A 330 17.09 -53.06 -6.99
N SER A 331 17.44 -53.70 -8.11
CA SER A 331 17.15 -55.12 -8.33
C SER A 331 18.43 -55.87 -8.69
N ALA A 332 18.74 -56.93 -7.94
CA ALA A 332 19.85 -57.84 -8.23
C ALA A 332 19.48 -58.85 -9.34
N ALA A 333 18.66 -58.43 -10.31
CA ALA A 333 18.18 -59.25 -11.41
C ALA A 333 19.32 -59.44 -12.43
N THR A 334 20.07 -60.53 -12.26
CA THR A 334 21.42 -60.73 -12.84
C THR A 334 22.48 -59.92 -12.11
N ALA A 335 22.96 -60.45 -10.98
CA ALA A 335 24.37 -60.25 -10.64
C ALA A 335 25.20 -60.71 -11.85
N GLY A 336 26.08 -59.84 -12.36
CA GLY A 336 26.90 -60.15 -13.53
C GLY A 336 27.66 -61.46 -13.34
N ASN A 337 27.82 -62.23 -14.42
CA ASN A 337 28.40 -63.58 -14.40
C ASN A 337 29.74 -63.61 -13.63
N HIS A 338 29.71 -64.21 -12.44
CA HIS A 338 30.88 -64.45 -11.61
C HIS A 338 30.86 -65.90 -11.14
N SER A 339 32.05 -66.50 -11.02
CA SER A 339 32.22 -67.91 -10.73
C SER A 339 32.91 -68.13 -9.38
N HIS A 340 32.44 -69.13 -8.64
CA HIS A 340 33.13 -69.62 -7.45
C HIS A 340 34.19 -70.63 -7.85
N ALA A 341 35.46 -70.33 -7.58
CA ALA A 341 36.56 -71.29 -7.78
C ALA A 341 36.65 -72.23 -6.56
N ILE A 342 36.12 -73.44 -6.70
CA ILE A 342 36.27 -74.50 -5.68
C ILE A 342 37.57 -75.26 -5.96
N SER A 343 38.46 -75.30 -4.97
CA SER A 343 39.67 -76.12 -5.00
C SER A 343 39.55 -77.24 -3.97
N VAL A 344 39.33 -78.46 -4.45
CA VAL A 344 39.33 -79.66 -3.61
C VAL A 344 40.76 -80.22 -3.61
N GLY A 345 41.45 -80.13 -2.48
CA GLY A 345 42.75 -80.77 -2.30
C GLY A 345 42.62 -82.30 -2.41
N ALA A 346 43.59 -82.95 -3.04
CA ALA A 346 43.59 -84.40 -3.14
C ALA A 346 43.55 -85.05 -1.75
N GLY A 347 42.68 -86.07 -1.59
CA GLY A 347 42.59 -86.83 -0.34
C GLY A 347 43.95 -87.43 0.02
N GLY A 348 44.44 -87.11 1.22
CA GLY A 348 45.77 -87.54 1.66
C GLY A 348 45.92 -89.07 1.64
N ALA A 349 47.09 -89.54 1.22
CA ALA A 349 47.40 -90.97 1.15
C ALA A 349 47.23 -91.63 2.53
N HIS A 350 46.33 -92.59 2.63
CA HIS A 350 46.11 -93.43 3.80
C HIS A 350 46.48 -94.88 3.47
N SER A 351 46.85 -95.65 4.49
CA SER A 351 47.34 -97.02 4.34
C SER A 351 46.42 -98.03 5.03
N HIS A 352 46.30 -99.21 4.43
CA HIS A 352 45.67 -100.38 5.06
C HIS A 352 46.75 -101.33 5.54
N GLY A 353 46.68 -101.73 6.81
CA GLY A 353 47.55 -102.75 7.38
C GLY A 353 46.87 -104.13 7.35
N ALA A 354 47.60 -105.14 6.88
CA ALA A 354 47.30 -106.54 7.13
C ALA A 354 48.54 -107.22 7.70
N SER A 355 48.33 -108.22 8.57
CA SER A 355 49.41 -109.00 9.18
C SER A 355 48.94 -110.45 9.39
N ALA A 356 49.84 -111.40 9.17
CA ALA A 356 49.69 -112.78 9.60
C ALA A 356 50.79 -113.09 10.63
N SER A 357 50.42 -113.73 11.74
CA SER A 357 51.39 -114.13 12.76
C SER A 357 52.02 -115.47 12.42
N ALA A 358 53.21 -115.75 12.94
CA ALA A 358 53.88 -117.03 12.76
C ALA A 358 53.11 -118.17 13.45
N VAL A 359 52.96 -119.30 12.75
CA VAL A 359 52.46 -120.54 13.35
C VAL A 359 53.63 -121.25 14.04
N GLY A 360 53.45 -121.65 15.30
CA GLY A 360 54.48 -122.31 16.08
C GLY A 360 54.84 -123.72 15.60
N ASP A 361 55.96 -124.25 16.09
CA ASP A 361 56.48 -125.57 15.71
C ASP A 361 55.46 -126.69 15.94
N HIS A 362 55.43 -127.65 15.02
CA HIS A 362 54.62 -128.87 15.09
C HIS A 362 55.52 -130.11 14.94
N ALA A 363 55.10 -131.24 15.50
CA ALA A 363 55.90 -132.46 15.57
C ALA A 363 55.34 -133.56 14.65
N HIS A 364 56.25 -134.29 14.00
CA HIS A 364 55.94 -135.53 13.29
C HIS A 364 56.35 -136.73 14.15
N GLY A 365 55.45 -137.70 14.32
CA GLY A 365 55.70 -138.95 15.03
C GLY A 365 55.60 -140.17 14.12
N ALA A 366 56.47 -141.16 14.33
CA ALA A 366 56.40 -142.48 13.72
C ALA A 366 56.59 -143.54 14.82
N TRP A 367 55.77 -144.59 14.80
CA TRP A 367 55.69 -145.64 15.81
C TRP A 367 55.52 -147.00 15.13
N THR A 368 55.93 -148.09 15.79
CA THR A 368 55.73 -149.47 15.31
C THR A 368 55.46 -150.42 16.48
N ASP A 369 54.22 -150.87 16.63
CA ASP A 369 53.77 -151.70 17.76
C ASP A 369 52.76 -152.78 17.33
N SER A 370 53.22 -153.81 16.57
CA SER A 370 52.36 -154.99 16.31
C SER A 370 53.12 -156.32 16.11
N GLN A 371 53.74 -156.83 17.17
CA GLN A 371 53.80 -158.24 17.56
C GLN A 371 53.84 -158.28 19.11
N GLY A 372 53.22 -159.21 19.84
CA GLY A 372 52.30 -160.30 19.53
C GLY A 372 51.91 -161.00 20.86
N HIS A 373 50.73 -161.62 20.97
CA HIS A 373 50.28 -162.22 22.24
C HIS A 373 50.86 -163.64 22.46
N HIS A 374 51.32 -163.93 23.68
CA HIS A 374 51.72 -165.28 24.10
C HIS A 374 51.29 -165.55 25.56
N ALA A 375 51.14 -166.83 25.91
CA ALA A 375 50.71 -167.28 27.24
C ALA A 375 51.39 -168.62 27.61
N HIS A 376 51.31 -168.99 28.89
CA HIS A 376 51.82 -170.25 29.43
C HIS A 376 50.78 -170.95 30.32
N THR A 377 50.93 -172.26 30.51
CA THR A 377 50.18 -173.06 31.49
C THR A 377 51.14 -173.96 32.26
N GLY A 378 50.76 -174.35 33.47
CA GLY A 378 51.56 -175.22 34.34
C GLY A 378 50.78 -175.61 35.59
N GLY A 379 51.27 -176.63 36.30
CA GLY A 379 50.67 -177.11 37.55
C GLY A 379 51.72 -177.73 38.46
N THR A 380 51.42 -177.79 39.76
CA THR A 380 52.33 -178.26 40.82
C THR A 380 51.82 -179.56 41.44
N SER A 381 52.73 -180.30 42.10
CA SER A 381 52.42 -181.51 42.87
C SER A 381 51.87 -181.17 44.27
N TRP A 382 51.04 -182.08 44.80
CA TRP A 382 50.43 -181.97 46.13
C TRP A 382 51.43 -182.29 47.26
N ALA A 383 51.31 -181.58 48.39
CA ALA A 383 52.15 -181.72 49.59
C ALA A 383 51.29 -181.56 50.88
N GLY A 384 51.74 -182.10 52.02
CA GLY A 384 50.85 -182.62 53.10
C GLY A 384 50.56 -181.79 54.37
N ASP A 385 49.99 -182.51 55.36
CA ASP A 385 49.20 -182.12 56.56
C ASP A 385 49.80 -181.18 57.65
N HIS A 386 48.92 -180.51 58.43
CA HIS A 386 49.14 -180.03 59.83
C HIS A 386 47.82 -179.63 60.59
N GLN A 387 47.89 -179.27 61.89
CA GLN A 387 46.81 -179.37 62.92
C GLN A 387 46.15 -178.04 63.43
N HIS A 388 45.14 -178.13 64.35
CA HIS A 388 44.25 -177.05 64.89
C HIS A 388 44.23 -176.90 66.44
N GLY A 389 43.58 -175.84 66.98
CA GLY A 389 43.20 -175.67 68.40
C GLY A 389 42.29 -174.44 68.68
N GLY A 390 41.50 -174.43 69.78
CA GLY A 390 40.58 -173.33 70.20
C GLY A 390 40.84 -172.82 71.63
N VAL A 391 39.96 -172.17 72.41
CA VAL A 391 38.51 -171.84 72.34
C VAL A 391 38.20 -170.51 73.14
N VAL A 392 37.06 -169.84 72.86
CA VAL A 392 36.47 -168.58 73.46
C VAL A 392 35.56 -168.85 74.71
N PRO A 393 35.01 -167.90 75.53
CA PRO A 393 34.63 -166.48 75.28
C PRO A 393 34.76 -165.49 76.49
N SER A 394 34.06 -164.34 76.46
CA SER A 394 33.67 -163.54 77.66
C SER A 394 32.30 -162.83 77.49
N ASN A 395 31.60 -162.57 78.61
CA ASN A 395 30.16 -162.21 78.74
C ASN A 395 29.92 -161.69 80.20
N PRO A 396 28.74 -161.19 80.68
CA PRO A 396 27.44 -160.89 80.06
C PRO A 396 27.19 -159.35 80.00
N ALA A 397 26.13 -158.63 80.44
CA ALA A 397 24.89 -158.83 81.22
C ALA A 397 23.98 -157.54 81.09
N LEU A 398 22.73 -157.38 81.55
CA LEU A 398 21.69 -158.16 82.29
C LEU A 398 20.36 -158.06 81.46
N ASN A 399 19.08 -158.12 81.90
CA ASN A 399 18.38 -158.34 83.19
C ASN A 399 16.91 -158.82 82.97
N GLY A 400 16.24 -159.31 84.01
CA GLY A 400 14.76 -159.50 84.10
C GLY A 400 14.20 -160.75 83.38
N TYR A 401 13.77 -161.82 84.06
CA TYR A 401 13.71 -162.13 85.49
C TYR A 401 14.55 -163.38 85.80
N GLY A 402 15.32 -163.35 86.88
CA GLY A 402 16.18 -164.45 87.35
C GLY A 402 17.10 -163.92 88.44
N VAL A 403 17.30 -164.65 89.54
CA VAL A 403 17.74 -164.04 90.81
C VAL A 403 18.84 -164.85 91.50
N TYR A 404 19.71 -164.13 92.23
CA TYR A 404 20.76 -164.61 93.13
C TYR A 404 22.03 -165.14 92.42
N ARG A 405 23.25 -164.95 92.95
CA ARG A 405 23.65 -164.30 94.23
C ARG A 405 25.08 -163.72 94.13
N GLU A 406 25.52 -163.10 95.23
CA GLU A 406 26.92 -162.80 95.58
C GLU A 406 27.86 -164.01 95.31
N ARG A 407 29.19 -163.90 95.15
CA ARG A 407 30.16 -162.97 95.80
C ARG A 407 31.52 -163.02 95.07
N ASP A 408 32.49 -162.22 95.53
CA ASP A 408 33.90 -162.24 95.13
C ASP A 408 34.68 -163.53 95.49
N ASN A 409 35.86 -163.68 94.85
CA ASN A 409 37.03 -164.55 95.11
C ASN A 409 37.16 -165.98 94.50
N ASP A 410 38.35 -166.19 93.91
CA ASP A 410 39.19 -167.41 93.70
C ASP A 410 38.99 -168.48 92.58
N ALA A 411 40.08 -168.63 91.78
CA ALA A 411 40.78 -169.86 91.31
C ALA A 411 40.46 -170.65 89.98
N LEU A 412 41.41 -170.53 89.01
CA LEU A 412 42.13 -171.58 88.19
C LEU A 412 41.51 -172.41 87.00
N TYR A 413 42.24 -172.38 85.85
CA TYR A 413 42.49 -173.31 84.67
C TYR A 413 41.71 -174.65 84.43
N PRO A 414 41.60 -175.27 83.18
CA PRO A 414 42.66 -175.51 82.15
C PRO A 414 42.23 -175.56 80.62
N ASP A 415 42.83 -176.45 79.77
CA ASP A 415 43.25 -176.22 78.35
C ASP A 415 42.98 -177.38 77.30
N GLY A 416 43.26 -177.21 75.97
CA GLY A 416 43.36 -178.34 74.96
C GLY A 416 43.22 -178.07 73.42
N ALA A 417 43.77 -178.94 72.52
CA ALA A 417 43.84 -178.78 71.03
C ALA A 417 43.85 -180.12 70.18
N THR A 418 43.69 -180.11 68.83
CA THR A 418 43.45 -181.34 67.97
C THR A 418 43.89 -181.32 66.46
N ALA A 419 43.87 -182.50 65.80
CA ALA A 419 44.50 -182.95 64.53
C ALA A 419 44.08 -182.31 63.14
N PRO A 420 44.70 -182.69 61.98
CA PRO A 420 44.61 -182.00 60.66
C PRO A 420 43.29 -182.04 59.88
N ALA A 421 43.19 -181.12 58.91
CA ALA A 421 42.24 -181.17 57.79
C ALA A 421 43.01 -181.27 56.44
N GLY A 422 42.90 -182.41 55.76
CA GLY A 422 43.63 -182.70 54.52
C GLY A 422 43.22 -181.81 53.34
N GLY A 423 44.22 -181.17 52.72
CA GLY A 423 44.02 -180.15 51.68
C GLY A 423 43.58 -180.68 50.30
N HIS A 424 42.77 -179.89 49.60
CA HIS A 424 42.32 -180.12 48.22
C HIS A 424 43.28 -179.48 47.19
N ALA A 425 43.18 -179.88 45.92
CA ALA A 425 43.95 -179.28 44.83
C ALA A 425 43.14 -178.20 44.09
N HIS A 426 43.74 -177.02 43.88
CA HIS A 426 43.14 -175.93 43.09
C HIS A 426 44.14 -175.36 42.09
N SER A 427 43.74 -175.37 40.81
CA SER A 427 44.36 -174.56 39.76
C SER A 427 43.97 -173.10 39.95
N PHE A 428 44.94 -172.20 39.93
CA PHE A 428 44.70 -170.76 39.96
C PHE A 428 45.20 -170.08 38.67
N SER A 429 44.49 -169.03 38.27
CA SER A 429 45.01 -168.00 37.36
C SER A 429 45.36 -166.78 38.20
N THR A 430 46.50 -166.15 37.92
CA THR A 430 46.92 -164.90 38.58
C THR A 430 47.34 -163.89 37.53
N ASP A 431 46.63 -162.76 37.49
CA ASP A 431 46.87 -161.68 36.54
C ASP A 431 48.00 -160.74 37.02
N GLY A 432 48.83 -160.30 36.07
CA GLY A 432 49.50 -158.97 36.12
C GLY A 432 50.97 -158.88 36.58
N ALA A 433 51.65 -157.89 35.99
CA ALA A 433 53.05 -157.44 36.15
C ALA A 433 54.13 -158.26 35.37
N GLY A 434 55.01 -157.68 34.52
CA GLY A 434 55.29 -156.28 34.14
C GLY A 434 56.60 -155.73 34.76
N ALA A 435 57.38 -154.82 34.17
CA ALA A 435 57.43 -154.23 32.80
C ALA A 435 58.76 -153.43 32.61
N HIS A 436 59.17 -153.12 31.36
CA HIS A 436 60.07 -152.02 30.86
C HIS A 436 60.57 -152.40 29.44
N GLY A 437 61.12 -151.54 28.56
CA GLY A 437 61.34 -150.09 28.48
C GLY A 437 62.12 -149.81 27.17
N HIS A 438 61.89 -148.76 26.37
CA HIS A 438 62.51 -147.42 26.46
C HIS A 438 62.05 -146.55 25.26
N ASN A 439 62.22 -145.22 25.34
CA ASN A 439 61.75 -144.25 24.34
C ASN A 439 62.82 -143.85 23.29
N ILE A 440 62.38 -143.44 22.11
CA ILE A 440 63.17 -142.59 21.18
C ILE A 440 62.51 -141.21 21.12
N GLY A 441 63.31 -140.15 21.23
CA GLY A 441 62.86 -138.76 21.07
C GLY A 441 63.56 -138.10 19.87
N MET A 442 62.84 -137.25 19.14
CA MET A 442 63.39 -136.41 18.07
C MET A 442 62.91 -134.96 18.29
N ASN A 443 63.83 -134.00 18.20
CA ASN A 443 63.50 -132.58 18.33
C ASN A 443 62.91 -132.03 17.02
N GLY A 444 62.05 -131.01 17.12
CA GLY A 444 61.36 -130.40 15.98
C GLY A 444 62.27 -129.57 15.05
N ALA A 445 61.74 -129.20 13.89
CA ALA A 445 62.48 -128.51 12.84
C ALA A 445 61.67 -127.40 12.12
N GLY A 446 61.71 -126.19 12.68
CA GLY A 446 61.63 -124.92 11.94
C GLY A 446 60.29 -124.52 11.31
N GLY A 447 59.55 -123.63 11.97
CA GLY A 447 58.43 -122.89 11.38
C GLY A 447 58.77 -122.08 10.11
N HIS A 448 57.74 -121.78 9.31
CA HIS A 448 57.82 -121.06 8.03
C HIS A 448 56.67 -120.04 7.89
N SER A 449 56.71 -119.20 6.85
CA SER A 449 55.77 -118.08 6.64
C SER A 449 55.28 -117.97 5.19
N HIS A 450 54.04 -117.53 5.00
CA HIS A 450 53.47 -117.19 3.69
C HIS A 450 53.35 -115.67 3.50
N THR A 451 53.42 -115.21 2.25
CA THR A 451 53.18 -113.81 1.86
C THR A 451 51.70 -113.54 1.59
N ILE A 452 51.24 -112.34 1.91
CA ILE A 452 49.89 -111.83 1.60
C ILE A 452 50.06 -110.56 0.75
N SER A 453 49.34 -110.48 -0.37
CA SER A 453 49.31 -109.31 -1.24
C SER A 453 47.91 -108.70 -1.23
N ILE A 454 47.81 -107.40 -0.87
CA ILE A 454 46.57 -106.63 -1.01
C ILE A 454 46.62 -105.88 -2.35
N ALA A 455 45.58 -106.03 -3.17
CA ALA A 455 45.45 -105.24 -4.40
C ALA A 455 44.96 -103.81 -4.08
N GLN A 456 45.43 -102.84 -4.86
CA GLN A 456 45.06 -101.44 -4.72
C GLN A 456 43.58 -101.24 -5.11
N VAL A 457 42.77 -100.67 -4.21
CA VAL A 457 41.38 -100.28 -4.50
C VAL A 457 41.40 -98.95 -5.25
N GLY A 458 40.52 -98.82 -6.27
CA GLY A 458 40.45 -97.63 -7.13
C GLY A 458 39.87 -96.38 -6.44
N ASP A 459 40.04 -95.24 -7.10
CA ASP A 459 39.68 -93.92 -6.58
C ASP A 459 38.21 -93.78 -6.18
N HIS A 460 37.96 -92.97 -5.14
CA HIS A 460 36.64 -92.46 -4.78
C HIS A 460 36.69 -90.93 -4.69
N GLY A 461 35.61 -90.26 -5.11
CA GLY A 461 35.55 -88.80 -5.20
C GLY A 461 34.74 -88.15 -4.08
N HIS A 462 35.11 -86.94 -3.70
CA HIS A 462 34.28 -86.04 -2.91
C HIS A 462 33.55 -85.06 -3.85
N ALA A 463 32.25 -84.86 -3.63
CA ALA A 463 31.50 -83.77 -4.26
C ALA A 463 31.60 -82.50 -3.39
N ALA A 464 31.84 -81.36 -4.02
CA ALA A 464 31.77 -80.04 -3.43
C ALA A 464 31.11 -79.10 -4.44
N SER A 465 30.09 -78.34 -4.04
CA SER A 465 29.32 -77.48 -4.95
C SER A 465 29.31 -76.02 -4.51
N ALA A 466 29.06 -75.11 -5.45
CA ALA A 466 28.92 -73.70 -5.14
C ALA A 466 27.56 -73.37 -4.47
N ALA A 467 26.61 -74.31 -4.47
CA ALA A 467 25.34 -74.16 -3.75
C ALA A 467 25.51 -74.26 -2.22
N ASP A 468 26.62 -74.85 -1.76
CA ASP A 468 26.96 -75.02 -0.34
C ASP A 468 27.56 -73.74 0.29
N ALA A 469 27.69 -72.64 -0.47
CA ALA A 469 28.30 -71.39 -0.03
C ALA A 469 27.50 -70.62 1.05
N GLY A 470 26.27 -71.04 1.35
CA GLY A 470 25.40 -70.41 2.34
C GLY A 470 24.82 -69.06 1.88
N ALA A 471 24.32 -68.26 2.82
CA ALA A 471 23.79 -66.94 2.54
C ALA A 471 24.90 -65.89 2.53
N HIS A 472 25.12 -65.23 1.39
CA HIS A 472 26.07 -64.13 1.23
C HIS A 472 25.37 -62.79 0.96
N THR A 473 26.10 -61.68 1.11
CA THR A 473 25.59 -60.31 0.99
C THR A 473 26.29 -59.54 -0.12
N HIS A 474 25.54 -58.79 -0.92
CA HIS A 474 26.07 -57.80 -1.85
C HIS A 474 25.87 -56.38 -1.31
N THR A 475 26.93 -55.56 -1.33
CA THR A 475 26.81 -54.11 -1.09
C THR A 475 26.25 -53.44 -2.34
N ILE A 476 25.07 -52.83 -2.23
CA ILE A 476 24.53 -51.95 -3.28
C ILE A 476 24.80 -50.51 -2.84
N VAL A 477 25.54 -49.76 -3.66
CA VAL A 477 25.77 -48.32 -3.48
C VAL A 477 24.85 -47.58 -4.45
N VAL A 478 24.11 -46.59 -3.95
CA VAL A 478 23.32 -45.65 -4.75
C VAL A 478 24.01 -44.30 -4.66
N GLU A 479 24.69 -43.91 -5.73
CA GLU A 479 25.44 -42.65 -5.78
C GLU A 479 24.51 -41.43 -5.85
N ASN A 480 24.99 -40.29 -5.34
CA ASN A 480 24.24 -39.04 -5.37
C ASN A 480 23.92 -38.62 -6.82
N THR A 481 22.65 -38.34 -7.11
CA THR A 481 22.18 -37.99 -8.45
C THR A 481 21.37 -36.70 -8.39
N GLY A 482 21.96 -35.60 -8.88
CA GLY A 482 21.35 -34.27 -8.89
C GLY A 482 22.39 -33.17 -9.06
N GLY A 483 22.01 -31.94 -8.72
CA GLY A 483 22.92 -30.81 -8.50
C GLY A 483 22.65 -30.19 -7.13
N ASP A 484 23.48 -29.23 -6.72
CA ASP A 484 23.53 -28.68 -5.35
C ASP A 484 22.23 -28.04 -4.84
N ARG A 485 21.26 -27.77 -5.73
CA ARG A 485 19.98 -27.12 -5.41
C ARG A 485 18.85 -27.70 -6.26
N ASN A 486 17.72 -28.05 -5.63
CA ASN A 486 16.49 -28.37 -6.34
C ASN A 486 15.80 -27.07 -6.81
N LEU A 487 16.07 -26.63 -8.04
CA LEU A 487 15.55 -25.38 -8.62
C LEU A 487 14.50 -25.65 -9.70
N PRO A 488 13.37 -24.91 -9.74
CA PRO A 488 12.42 -25.00 -10.84
C PRO A 488 12.98 -24.36 -12.12
N ALA A 489 12.57 -24.86 -13.28
CA ALA A 489 12.79 -24.19 -14.55
C ALA A 489 11.91 -22.92 -14.65
N GLY A 490 12.46 -21.82 -15.16
CA GLY A 490 11.73 -20.56 -15.26
C GLY A 490 12.47 -19.44 -16.00
N LEU A 491 11.74 -18.35 -16.28
CA LEU A 491 12.27 -17.11 -16.85
C LEU A 491 12.96 -16.28 -15.75
N ARG A 492 14.11 -15.67 -16.07
CA ARG A 492 14.80 -14.74 -15.16
C ARG A 492 14.22 -13.32 -15.31
N MET A 493 13.79 -12.74 -14.21
CA MET A 493 13.30 -11.37 -14.06
C MET A 493 13.88 -10.79 -12.75
N ILE A 494 14.01 -9.47 -12.64
CA ILE A 494 14.53 -8.87 -11.39
C ILE A 494 13.39 -8.62 -10.39
N TYR A 495 13.70 -8.73 -9.11
CA TYR A 495 12.77 -8.35 -8.03
C TYR A 495 13.07 -6.92 -7.57
N CYS A 496 12.06 -6.05 -7.60
CA CYS A 496 12.16 -4.66 -7.19
C CYS A 496 11.24 -4.37 -6.00
N ILE A 497 11.69 -3.58 -5.02
CA ILE A 497 10.93 -3.19 -3.84
C ILE A 497 10.66 -1.68 -3.83
N ALA A 498 9.40 -1.27 -3.63
CA ALA A 498 9.00 0.14 -3.53
C ALA A 498 9.50 0.78 -2.22
N TYR A 499 9.83 2.07 -2.21
CA TYR A 499 10.46 2.74 -1.05
C TYR A 499 9.78 4.01 -0.52
#